data_AF-A0A6L3AC18-F1
#
_entry.id   AF-A0A6L3AC18-F1
#
_cell.length_a   1.000
_cell.length_b   1.000
_cell.length_c   1.000
_cell.angle_alpha   90.00
_cell.angle_beta   90.00
_cell.angle_gamma   90.00
#
_symmetry.space_group_name_H-M   'P 1'
#
loop_
_entity.id
_entity.type
_entity.pdbx_description
1 polymer ?
#
loop_
_entity_poly.entity_id
_entity_poly.type
_entity_poly.pdbx_seq_one_letter_code
_entity_poly.pdbx_strand_id
1 'polypeptide(L)'
;MKRVYIIAGAVAVVAWIGLGLLIARGPQPEIVVPAEVLWKAGPLNITNTLLTAWIVMAFLIVISLVATRSMKLMPSGAQNFVEAVIGFLLGQVEEIAGEKNGRRFFMVIATIFLFIITSNWFGLFPFFNAIGKTEDVGHEIFHELSSEHPEKLTLTAEGVYEENHKFAAAKSDGSGSLFYIKPGGKAVDFEVLAGETPGQAFDRYIVFLAESLAGFEPHHDIEHGAADPEDVKAAFALLGTVDHKGTAAAAPRLIALEGDHGEAGGAGHGLESPALHATFGGVDFEESQKLLLIIPLFRGVYSDVNNTLALGIVAFLCIEF
;
A
#
# COMPACT_ATOMS: atom_id res chain seq x y z
N MET A 1 12.07 -4.23 50.04
CA MET A 1 11.95 -5.54 49.36
C MET A 1 10.96 -5.51 48.20
N LYS A 2 9.65 -5.26 48.38
CA LYS A 2 8.66 -5.26 47.26
C LYS A 2 9.01 -4.36 46.06
N ARG A 3 9.51 -3.14 46.27
CA ARG A 3 9.92 -2.23 45.18
C ARG A 3 11.10 -2.76 44.35
N VAL A 4 12.05 -3.44 45.00
CA VAL A 4 13.22 -4.03 44.34
C VAL A 4 12.79 -5.20 43.44
N TYR A 5 11.86 -6.05 43.89
CA TYR A 5 11.32 -7.13 43.08
C TYR A 5 10.48 -6.63 41.90
N ILE A 6 9.74 -5.53 42.06
CA ILE A 6 8.98 -4.90 40.97
C ILE A 6 9.93 -4.33 39.91
N ILE A 7 10.97 -3.61 40.32
CA ILE A 7 11.97 -3.04 39.41
C ILE A 7 12.76 -4.16 38.72
N ALA A 8 13.17 -5.20 39.45
CA ALA A 8 13.86 -6.35 38.89
C ALA A 8 12.98 -7.11 37.88
N GLY A 9 11.67 -7.25 38.16
CA GLY A 9 10.71 -7.83 37.23
C GLY A 9 10.55 -7.00 35.96
N ALA A 10 10.42 -5.68 36.08
CA ALA A 10 10.32 -4.78 34.92
C ALA A 10 11.59 -4.84 34.05
N VAL A 11 12.77 -4.81 34.67
CA VAL A 11 14.05 -4.94 33.95
C VAL A 11 14.18 -6.30 33.28
N ALA A 12 13.76 -7.38 33.94
CA ALA A 12 13.77 -8.72 33.34
C ALA A 12 12.83 -8.83 32.13
N VAL A 13 11.64 -8.23 32.19
CA VAL A 13 10.69 -8.19 31.06
C VAL A 13 11.23 -7.34 29.92
N VAL A 14 11.79 -6.16 30.19
CA VAL A 14 12.42 -5.30 29.17
C VAL A 14 13.62 -6.01 28.53
N ALA A 15 14.45 -6.68 29.33
CA ALA A 15 15.57 -7.48 28.83
C ALA A 15 15.08 -8.67 27.99
N TRP A 16 13.99 -9.34 28.39
CA TRP A 16 13.40 -10.45 27.63
C TRP A 16 12.79 -9.99 26.31
N ILE A 17 12.10 -8.84 26.30
CA ILE A 17 11.56 -8.21 25.09
C ILE A 17 12.71 -7.77 24.18
N GLY A 18 13.74 -7.10 24.72
CA GLY A 18 14.91 -6.69 23.96
C GLY A 18 15.67 -7.87 23.37
N LEU A 19 15.84 -8.95 24.15
CA LEU A 19 16.43 -10.20 23.71
C LEU A 19 15.58 -10.89 22.63
N GLY A 20 14.26 -10.90 22.80
CA GLY A 20 13.31 -11.39 21.81
C GLY A 20 13.37 -10.59 20.50
N LEU A 21 13.48 -9.26 20.56
CA LEU A 21 13.60 -8.39 19.39
C LEU A 21 14.95 -8.52 18.66
N LEU A 22 16.00 -8.98 19.36
CA LEU A 22 17.32 -9.22 18.79
C LEU A 22 17.49 -10.65 18.24
N ILE A 23 16.88 -11.65 18.89
CA ILE A 23 17.02 -13.08 18.54
C ILE A 23 15.87 -13.58 17.66
N ALA A 24 14.64 -13.10 17.84
CA ALA A 24 13.46 -13.57 17.10
C ALA A 24 13.23 -12.83 15.77
N ARG A 25 14.28 -12.24 15.17
CA ARG A 25 14.26 -11.83 13.76
C ARG A 25 14.49 -13.03 12.86
N GLY A 26 13.69 -14.08 13.03
CA GLY A 26 13.57 -15.11 12.00
C GLY A 26 12.90 -14.49 10.78
N PRO A 27 13.25 -14.88 9.54
CA PRO A 27 12.48 -14.49 8.38
C PRO A 27 11.06 -15.02 8.58
N GLN A 28 10.13 -14.14 8.91
CA GLN A 28 8.72 -14.51 9.02
C GLN A 28 8.16 -14.46 7.60
N PRO A 29 7.77 -15.59 7.00
CA PRO A 29 7.05 -15.60 5.74
C PRO A 29 5.60 -15.24 6.01
N GLU A 30 5.38 -14.09 6.65
CA GLU A 30 4.10 -13.43 6.59
C GLU A 30 4.24 -12.45 5.43
N ILE A 31 3.41 -12.60 4.39
CA ILE A 31 3.30 -11.62 3.31
C ILE A 31 2.59 -10.40 3.92
N VAL A 32 3.28 -9.72 4.83
CA VAL A 32 2.88 -8.42 5.35
C VAL A 32 3.35 -7.44 4.31
N VAL A 33 2.45 -7.08 3.40
CA VAL A 33 2.67 -5.96 2.50
C VAL A 33 3.13 -4.79 3.39
N PRO A 34 4.30 -4.19 3.20
CA PRO A 34 4.77 -3.11 4.08
C PRO A 34 3.76 -1.94 4.08
N ALA A 35 3.67 -1.21 5.19
CA ALA A 35 2.78 -0.05 5.27
C ALA A 35 3.25 1.03 4.29
N GLU A 36 2.34 1.51 3.44
CA GLU A 36 2.69 2.47 2.40
C GLU A 36 2.99 3.83 2.99
N VAL A 37 4.10 4.44 2.56
CA VAL A 37 4.56 5.74 3.05
C VAL A 37 3.81 6.83 2.29
N LEU A 38 2.88 7.51 2.97
CA LEU A 38 2.11 8.60 2.38
C LEU A 38 2.93 9.89 2.26
N TRP A 39 3.72 10.19 3.30
CA TRP A 39 4.56 11.39 3.36
C TRP A 39 5.85 11.12 4.13
N LYS A 40 6.94 11.81 3.76
CA LYS A 40 8.19 11.83 4.52
C LYS A 40 8.32 13.16 5.24
N ALA A 41 8.41 13.12 6.57
CA ALA A 41 8.63 14.29 7.42
C ALA A 41 10.03 14.17 8.05
N GLY A 42 11.06 14.63 7.33
CA GLY A 42 12.45 14.42 7.73
C GLY A 42 12.79 12.92 7.77
N PRO A 43 13.32 12.38 8.89
CA PRO A 43 13.61 10.95 9.01
C PRO A 43 12.37 10.07 9.28
N LEU A 44 11.19 10.67 9.48
CA LEU A 44 9.97 9.93 9.81
C LEU A 44 9.14 9.66 8.56
N ASN A 45 8.90 8.38 8.29
CA ASN A 45 7.97 7.92 7.26
C ASN A 45 6.56 7.86 7.85
N ILE A 46 5.69 8.77 7.41
CA ILE A 46 4.27 8.79 7.80
C ILE A 46 3.54 7.79 6.91
N THR A 47 3.19 6.64 7.47
CA THR A 47 2.48 5.58 6.75
C THR A 47 0.96 5.71 6.84
N ASN A 48 0.24 5.07 5.92
CA ASN A 48 -1.23 4.98 5.98
C ASN A 48 -1.74 4.31 7.26
N THR A 49 -1.04 3.30 7.77
CA THR A 49 -1.31 2.67 9.06
C THR A 49 -1.17 3.66 10.22
N LEU A 50 -0.10 4.48 10.23
CA LEU A 50 0.14 5.48 11.28
C LEU A 50 -0.96 6.55 11.29
N LEU A 51 -1.35 7.04 10.11
CA LEU A 51 -2.45 7.99 9.96
C LEU A 51 -3.76 7.42 10.51
N THR A 52 -4.07 6.16 10.20
CA THR A 52 -5.27 5.48 10.69
C THR A 52 -5.26 5.38 12.22
N ALA A 53 -4.13 4.99 12.80
CA ALA A 53 -3.97 4.93 14.25
C ALA A 53 -4.20 6.30 14.92
N TRP A 54 -3.69 7.39 14.33
CA TRP A 54 -3.92 8.74 14.83
C TRP A 54 -5.39 9.16 14.78
N ILE A 55 -6.11 8.80 13.71
CA ILE A 55 -7.54 9.09 13.59
C ILE A 55 -8.34 8.33 14.65
N VAL A 56 -8.04 7.04 14.86
CA VAL A 56 -8.68 6.23 15.91
C VAL A 56 -8.39 6.81 17.29
N MET A 57 -7.15 7.21 17.58
CA MET A 57 -6.79 7.85 18.84
C MET A 57 -7.50 9.19 19.02
N ALA A 58 -7.50 10.06 18.01
CA ALA A 58 -8.18 11.34 18.05
C ALA A 58 -9.68 11.17 18.31
N PHE A 59 -10.31 10.19 17.66
CA PHE A 59 -11.71 9.85 17.86
C PHE A 59 -12.00 9.43 19.32
N LEU A 60 -11.19 8.53 19.88
CA LEU A 60 -11.32 8.10 21.28
C LEU A 60 -11.11 9.25 22.27
N ILE A 61 -10.11 10.11 22.02
CA ILE A 61 -9.84 11.29 22.83
C ILE A 61 -11.03 12.26 22.78
N VAL A 62 -11.57 12.55 21.59
CA VAL A 62 -12.72 13.44 21.42
C VAL A 62 -13.95 12.89 22.14
N ILE A 63 -14.26 11.59 22.00
CA ILE A 63 -15.37 10.97 22.73
C ILE A 63 -15.19 11.10 24.24
N SER A 64 -13.99 10.79 24.74
CA SER A 64 -13.68 10.90 26.17
C SER A 64 -13.83 12.34 26.67
N LEU A 65 -13.31 13.33 25.94
CA LEU A 65 -13.43 14.75 26.28
C LEU A 65 -14.88 15.24 26.25
N VAL A 66 -15.67 14.82 25.26
CA VAL A 66 -17.09 15.20 25.15
C VAL A 66 -17.90 14.56 26.28
N ALA A 67 -17.65 13.30 26.60
CA ALA A 67 -18.34 12.59 27.69
C ALA A 67 -18.01 13.14 29.07
N THR A 68 -16.78 13.62 29.29
CA THR A 68 -16.31 14.14 30.59
C THR A 68 -16.52 15.64 30.77
N ARG A 69 -16.81 16.40 29.69
CA ARG A 69 -16.90 17.88 29.74
C ARG A 69 -18.00 18.43 30.65
N SER A 70 -19.07 17.69 30.88
CA SER A 70 -20.21 18.11 31.70
C SER A 70 -20.74 16.95 32.53
N MET A 71 -19.88 16.31 33.33
CA MET A 71 -20.30 15.21 34.20
C MET A 71 -21.38 15.66 35.19
N LYS A 72 -22.55 15.01 35.10
CA LYS A 72 -23.65 15.18 36.05
C LYS A 72 -23.72 13.95 36.96
N LEU A 73 -24.15 14.16 38.20
CA LEU A 73 -24.38 13.06 39.15
C LEU A 73 -25.44 12.06 38.67
N MET A 74 -26.43 12.55 37.91
CA MET A 74 -27.40 11.71 37.21
C MET A 74 -27.02 11.70 35.72
N PRO A 75 -26.37 10.62 35.23
CA PRO A 75 -25.83 10.58 33.87
C PRO A 75 -26.95 10.61 32.83
N SER A 76 -26.68 11.24 31.68
CA SER A 76 -27.63 11.28 30.56
C SER A 76 -26.88 11.31 29.21
N GLY A 77 -27.49 10.76 28.16
CA GLY A 77 -26.92 10.77 26.80
C GLY A 77 -25.57 10.05 26.70
N ALA A 78 -24.55 10.74 26.17
CA ALA A 78 -23.22 10.19 25.93
C ALA A 78 -22.49 9.75 27.21
N GLN A 79 -22.68 10.48 28.32
CA GLN A 79 -22.09 10.11 29.62
C GLN A 79 -22.58 8.72 30.07
N ASN A 80 -23.88 8.44 29.95
CA ASN A 80 -24.47 7.16 30.33
C ASN A 80 -23.91 5.99 29.49
N PHE A 81 -23.73 6.20 28.18
CA PHE A 81 -23.13 5.18 27.31
C PHE A 81 -21.68 4.89 27.68
N VAL A 82 -20.86 5.93 27.89
CA VAL A 82 -19.45 5.77 28.27
C VAL A 82 -19.32 5.12 29.64
N GLU A 83 -20.12 5.52 30.62
CA GLU A 83 -20.14 4.90 31.96
C GLU A 83 -20.55 3.43 31.90
N ALA A 84 -21.53 3.06 31.06
CA ALA A 84 -21.93 1.67 30.87
C ALA A 84 -20.79 0.83 30.27
N VAL A 85 -20.07 1.35 29.26
CA VAL A 85 -18.93 0.66 28.65
C VAL A 85 -17.77 0.52 29.64
N ILE A 86 -17.42 1.58 30.35
CA ILE A 86 -16.33 1.58 31.34
C ILE A 86 -16.67 0.66 32.52
N GLY A 87 -17.90 0.69 33.01
CA GLY A 87 -18.38 -0.19 34.07
C GLY A 87 -18.36 -1.67 33.65
N PHE A 88 -18.77 -1.97 32.42
CA PHE A 88 -18.67 -3.32 31.85
C PHE A 88 -17.21 -3.80 31.79
N LEU A 89 -16.31 -2.98 31.25
CA LEU A 89 -14.88 -3.32 31.15
C LEU A 89 -14.24 -3.49 32.53
N LEU A 90 -14.59 -2.63 33.49
CA LEU A 90 -14.06 -2.74 34.84
C LEU A 90 -14.52 -4.04 35.51
N GLY A 91 -15.79 -4.40 35.37
CA GLY A 91 -16.33 -5.67 35.88
C GLY A 91 -15.60 -6.89 35.30
N GLN A 92 -15.36 -6.90 33.98
CA GLN A 92 -14.61 -7.98 33.33
C GLN A 92 -13.17 -8.09 33.85
N VAL A 93 -12.50 -6.95 34.03
CA VAL A 93 -11.12 -6.92 34.55
C VAL A 93 -11.07 -7.33 36.03
N GLU A 94 -12.01 -6.89 36.86
CA GLU A 94 -12.12 -7.28 38.27
C GLU A 94 -12.46 -8.77 38.42
N GLU A 95 -13.26 -9.35 37.53
CA GLU A 95 -13.58 -10.79 37.49
C GLU A 95 -12.34 -11.65 37.22
N ILE A 96 -11.48 -11.23 36.29
CA ILE A 96 -10.28 -11.99 35.89
C ILE A 96 -9.11 -11.76 36.86
N ALA A 97 -8.83 -10.51 37.22
CA ALA A 97 -7.64 -10.13 37.99
C ALA A 97 -7.89 -9.99 39.50
N GLY A 98 -9.16 -10.04 39.94
CA GLY A 98 -9.60 -9.76 41.30
C GLY A 98 -9.66 -8.26 41.60
N GLU A 99 -10.58 -7.84 42.49
CA GLU A 99 -10.89 -6.42 42.79
C GLU A 99 -9.65 -5.53 43.03
N LYS A 100 -8.67 -6.04 43.78
CA LYS A 100 -7.48 -5.28 44.18
C LYS A 100 -6.52 -5.00 43.01
N ASN A 101 -6.32 -5.99 42.14
CA ASN A 101 -5.41 -5.85 41.00
C ASN A 101 -6.13 -5.33 39.76
N GLY A 102 -7.42 -5.65 39.60
CA GLY A 102 -8.24 -5.27 38.47
C GLY A 102 -8.27 -3.76 38.27
N ARG A 103 -8.50 -2.97 39.33
CA ARG A 103 -8.44 -1.50 39.26
C ARG A 103 -7.09 -0.94 38.85
N ARG A 104 -6.00 -1.65 39.16
CA ARG A 104 -4.64 -1.21 38.80
C ARG A 104 -4.32 -1.47 37.33
N PHE A 105 -4.81 -2.58 36.77
CA PHE A 105 -4.60 -2.95 35.37
C PHE A 105 -5.67 -2.41 34.43
N PHE A 106 -6.80 -1.96 34.98
CA PHE A 106 -7.96 -1.50 34.24
C PHE A 106 -7.60 -0.49 33.15
N MET A 107 -6.78 0.52 33.45
CA MET A 107 -6.45 1.59 32.50
C MET A 107 -5.71 1.08 31.25
N VAL A 108 -4.75 0.16 31.42
CA VAL A 108 -4.04 -0.46 30.30
C VAL A 108 -5.00 -1.32 29.47
N ILE A 109 -5.76 -2.19 30.15
CA ILE A 109 -6.64 -3.14 29.48
C ILE A 109 -7.75 -2.40 28.73
N ALA A 110 -8.37 -1.40 29.37
CA ALA A 110 -9.43 -0.61 28.76
C ALA A 110 -8.94 0.19 27.55
N THR A 111 -7.76 0.83 27.64
CA THR A 111 -7.22 1.61 26.51
C THR A 111 -6.88 0.73 25.31
N ILE A 112 -6.19 -0.40 25.54
CA ILE A 112 -5.88 -1.37 24.48
C ILE A 112 -7.18 -1.92 23.89
N PHE A 113 -8.14 -2.33 24.72
CA PHE A 113 -9.40 -2.91 24.26
C PHE A 113 -10.21 -1.91 23.43
N LEU A 114 -10.40 -0.69 23.95
CA LEU A 114 -11.14 0.38 23.26
C LEU A 114 -10.44 0.78 21.95
N PHE A 115 -9.11 0.81 21.93
CA PHE A 115 -8.35 1.05 20.71
C PHE A 115 -8.57 -0.04 19.67
N ILE A 116 -8.39 -1.32 20.04
CA ILE A 116 -8.52 -2.45 19.12
C ILE A 116 -9.93 -2.53 18.55
N ILE A 117 -10.97 -2.48 19.40
CA ILE A 117 -12.35 -2.61 18.93
C ILE A 117 -12.74 -1.46 17.99
N THR A 118 -12.32 -0.24 18.33
CA THR A 118 -12.59 0.94 17.50
C THR A 118 -11.82 0.88 16.20
N SER A 119 -10.53 0.53 16.24
CA SER A 119 -9.70 0.33 15.04
C SER A 119 -10.31 -0.70 14.09
N ASN A 120 -10.81 -1.82 14.63
CA ASN A 120 -11.44 -2.86 13.83
C ASN A 120 -12.75 -2.39 13.21
N TRP A 121 -13.57 -1.64 13.96
CA TRP A 121 -14.78 -1.02 13.43
C TRP A 121 -14.48 0.03 12.35
N PHE A 122 -13.40 0.79 12.48
CA PHE A 122 -13.00 1.74 11.46
C PHE A 122 -12.68 1.05 10.13
N GLY A 123 -12.04 -0.13 10.18
CA GLY A 123 -11.76 -0.95 8.98
C GLY A 123 -13.00 -1.47 8.26
N LEU A 124 -14.17 -1.50 8.91
CA LEU A 124 -15.44 -1.93 8.31
C LEU A 124 -16.16 -0.79 7.57
N PHE A 125 -15.69 0.46 7.67
CA PHE A 125 -16.34 1.55 6.95
C PHE A 125 -16.18 1.39 5.43
N PRO A 126 -17.24 1.61 4.65
CA PRO A 126 -17.20 1.43 3.19
C PRO A 126 -16.21 2.38 2.50
N PHE A 127 -15.87 3.52 3.12
CA PHE A 127 -14.90 4.47 2.58
C PHE A 127 -13.44 4.14 2.95
N PHE A 128 -13.20 3.18 3.87
CA PHE A 128 -11.88 2.93 4.44
C PHE A 128 -10.84 2.56 3.38
N ASN A 129 -11.24 1.72 2.41
CA ASN A 129 -10.40 1.33 1.27
C ASN A 129 -10.72 2.12 -0.01
N ALA A 130 -11.72 3.01 0.01
CA ALA A 130 -12.19 3.71 -1.18
C ALA A 130 -11.48 5.05 -1.41
N ILE A 131 -10.91 5.63 -0.34
CA ILE A 131 -10.20 6.91 -0.39
C ILE A 131 -8.70 6.62 -0.35
N GLY A 132 -7.95 7.13 -1.31
CA GLY A 132 -6.53 6.84 -1.46
C GLY A 132 -5.82 7.77 -2.42
N LYS A 133 -4.50 7.59 -2.53
CA LYS A 133 -3.72 8.13 -3.64
C LYS A 133 -3.74 7.12 -4.79
N THR A 134 -3.65 7.62 -6.00
CA THR A 134 -3.51 6.78 -7.20
C THR A 134 -2.11 6.93 -7.76
N GLU A 135 -1.48 5.81 -8.05
CA GLU A 135 -0.22 5.77 -8.78
C GLU A 135 -0.49 5.24 -10.19
N ASP A 136 0.15 5.84 -11.19
CA ASP A 136 0.01 5.48 -12.59
C ASP A 136 0.98 4.35 -12.92
N VAL A 137 0.46 3.12 -12.85
CA VAL A 137 1.24 1.88 -13.02
C VAL A 137 1.67 1.72 -14.49
N GLY A 138 0.89 2.25 -15.44
CA GLY A 138 1.23 2.18 -16.85
C GLY A 138 2.51 2.96 -17.18
N HIS A 139 2.62 4.19 -16.69
CA HIS A 139 3.86 4.96 -16.85
C HIS A 139 5.01 4.37 -16.02
N GLU A 140 4.72 3.86 -14.83
CA GLU A 140 5.71 3.25 -13.95
C GLU A 140 6.37 2.02 -14.59
N ILE A 141 5.59 1.09 -15.16
CA ILE A 141 6.14 -0.08 -15.85
C ILE A 141 7.10 0.35 -16.95
N PHE A 142 6.70 1.31 -17.79
CA PHE A 142 7.57 1.80 -18.86
C PHE A 142 8.86 2.42 -18.29
N HIS A 143 8.74 3.25 -17.26
CA HIS A 143 9.88 3.90 -16.62
C HIS A 143 10.87 2.86 -16.05
N GLU A 144 10.38 1.88 -15.30
CA GLU A 144 11.19 0.79 -14.73
C GLU A 144 11.87 -0.06 -15.82
N LEU A 145 11.18 -0.36 -16.91
CA LEU A 145 11.77 -1.08 -18.04
C LEU A 145 12.87 -0.25 -18.72
N SER A 146 12.67 1.06 -18.86
CA SER A 146 13.58 1.98 -19.57
C SER A 146 14.77 2.47 -18.73
N SER A 147 14.69 2.36 -17.40
CA SER A 147 15.69 2.88 -16.47
C SER A 147 16.97 2.04 -16.48
N GLU A 148 18.13 2.69 -16.49
CA GLU A 148 19.42 2.01 -16.25
C GLU A 148 19.56 1.52 -14.80
N HIS A 149 18.85 2.16 -13.88
CA HIS A 149 18.83 1.85 -12.44
C HIS A 149 17.37 1.79 -11.95
N PRO A 150 16.64 0.71 -12.27
CA PRO A 150 15.26 0.53 -11.82
C PRO A 150 15.18 0.46 -10.29
N GLU A 151 14.08 0.96 -9.70
CA GLU A 151 13.87 0.86 -8.25
C GLU A 151 13.28 -0.49 -7.86
N LYS A 152 12.46 -1.09 -8.74
CA LYS A 152 11.68 -2.31 -8.48
C LYS A 152 12.22 -3.53 -9.22
N LEU A 153 12.95 -3.32 -10.32
CA LEU A 153 13.56 -4.39 -11.10
C LEU A 153 15.05 -4.48 -10.80
N THR A 154 15.62 -5.68 -10.93
CA THR A 154 17.07 -5.91 -10.79
C THR A 154 17.61 -6.53 -12.06
N LEU A 155 18.62 -5.90 -12.67
CA LEU A 155 19.31 -6.39 -13.84
C LEU A 155 20.61 -7.10 -13.46
N THR A 156 20.85 -8.24 -14.10
CA THR A 156 22.15 -8.92 -14.03
C THR A 156 23.20 -8.16 -14.84
N ALA A 157 24.47 -8.52 -14.66
CA ALA A 157 25.56 -7.98 -15.49
C ALA A 157 25.41 -8.29 -17.00
N GLU A 158 24.54 -9.24 -17.34
CA GLU A 158 24.24 -9.67 -18.72
C GLU A 158 23.08 -8.87 -19.34
N GLY A 159 22.46 -7.95 -18.58
CA GLY A 159 21.37 -7.10 -19.07
C GLY A 159 20.01 -7.79 -19.12
N VAL A 160 19.83 -8.84 -18.32
CA VAL A 160 18.54 -9.54 -18.15
C VAL A 160 18.01 -9.39 -16.72
N TYR A 161 16.71 -9.49 -16.52
CA TYR A 161 16.11 -9.41 -15.19
C TYR A 161 16.47 -10.63 -14.33
N GLU A 162 16.83 -10.39 -13.08
CA GLU A 162 17.28 -11.45 -12.15
C GLU A 162 16.10 -12.26 -11.57
N GLU A 163 15.00 -11.59 -11.27
CA GLU A 163 13.83 -12.18 -10.62
C GLU A 163 12.52 -11.75 -11.29
N ASN A 164 11.48 -12.55 -11.08
CA ASN A 164 10.14 -12.19 -11.52
C ASN A 164 9.61 -11.03 -10.68
N HIS A 165 9.08 -10.00 -11.33
CA HIS A 165 8.45 -8.88 -10.64
C HIS A 165 7.06 -8.60 -11.19
N LYS A 166 6.08 -8.47 -10.29
CA LYS A 166 4.67 -8.33 -10.66
C LYS A 166 4.15 -6.92 -10.39
N PHE A 167 3.72 -6.24 -11.43
CA PHE A 167 2.98 -4.98 -11.37
C PHE A 167 1.49 -5.25 -11.41
N ALA A 168 0.73 -4.76 -10.44
CA ALA A 168 -0.72 -4.94 -10.37
C ALA A 168 -1.44 -3.59 -10.44
N ALA A 169 -2.50 -3.50 -11.23
CA ALA A 169 -3.26 -2.27 -11.44
C ALA A 169 -4.76 -2.54 -11.61
N ALA A 170 -5.58 -1.52 -11.38
CA ALA A 170 -6.99 -1.51 -11.74
C ALA A 170 -7.21 -0.60 -12.96
N LYS A 171 -8.13 -0.99 -13.84
CA LYS A 171 -8.54 -0.17 -14.98
C LYS A 171 -9.41 1.01 -14.53
N SER A 172 -9.11 2.21 -15.01
CA SER A 172 -9.84 3.45 -14.71
C SER A 172 -10.21 4.20 -15.97
N ASP A 173 -11.46 4.69 -16.03
CA ASP A 173 -12.05 5.39 -17.19
C ASP A 173 -11.85 6.92 -17.16
N GLY A 174 -11.00 7.44 -16.27
CA GLY A 174 -10.85 8.88 -16.05
C GLY A 174 -9.40 9.35 -16.04
N SER A 175 -9.15 10.44 -16.76
CA SER A 175 -7.89 11.21 -16.79
C SER A 175 -7.83 12.32 -15.72
N GLY A 176 -8.87 12.49 -14.89
CA GLY A 176 -8.96 13.52 -13.85
C GLY A 176 -8.55 13.05 -12.44
N SER A 177 -8.30 14.00 -11.53
CA SER A 177 -7.80 13.75 -10.16
C SER A 177 -8.74 12.99 -9.22
N LEU A 178 -9.98 12.72 -9.64
CA LEU A 178 -10.96 11.95 -8.87
C LEU A 178 -11.31 10.68 -9.67
N PHE A 179 -10.84 9.54 -9.19
CA PHE A 179 -10.96 8.27 -9.88
C PHE A 179 -12.16 7.48 -9.36
N TYR A 180 -12.92 6.89 -10.27
CA TYR A 180 -14.04 6.02 -9.96
C TYR A 180 -13.76 4.64 -10.55
N ILE A 181 -13.42 3.68 -9.69
CA ILE A 181 -13.39 2.28 -10.11
C ILE A 181 -14.84 1.83 -10.29
N LYS A 182 -15.19 1.43 -11.52
CA LYS A 182 -16.50 0.85 -11.81
C LYS A 182 -16.74 -0.37 -10.90
N PRO A 183 -17.94 -0.51 -10.30
CA PRO A 183 -18.30 -1.73 -9.59
C PRO A 183 -18.07 -2.96 -10.48
N GLY A 184 -17.28 -3.92 -10.00
CA GLY A 184 -16.88 -5.12 -10.77
C GLY A 184 -15.63 -4.95 -11.64
N GLY A 185 -14.88 -3.85 -11.50
CA GLY A 185 -13.57 -3.68 -12.13
C GLY A 185 -12.62 -4.82 -11.77
N LYS A 186 -12.04 -5.46 -12.78
CA LYS A 186 -11.04 -6.53 -12.59
C LYS A 186 -9.66 -5.89 -12.42
N ALA A 187 -8.87 -6.43 -11.50
CA ALA A 187 -7.44 -6.16 -11.45
C ALA A 187 -6.77 -6.78 -12.69
N VAL A 188 -5.77 -6.10 -13.21
CA VAL A 188 -4.85 -6.61 -14.23
C VAL A 188 -3.44 -6.56 -13.70
N ASP A 189 -2.63 -7.47 -14.19
CA ASP A 189 -1.28 -7.68 -13.72
C ASP A 189 -0.34 -7.94 -14.88
N PHE A 190 0.84 -7.34 -14.79
CA PHE A 190 1.93 -7.52 -15.73
C PHE A 190 3.15 -8.03 -14.94
N GLU A 191 3.64 -9.20 -15.32
CA GLU A 191 4.82 -9.80 -14.70
C GLU A 191 6.02 -9.63 -15.63
N VAL A 192 7.11 -9.06 -15.13
CA VAL A 192 8.42 -9.07 -15.78
C VAL A 192 9.08 -10.39 -15.40
N LEU A 193 9.56 -11.16 -16.39
CA LEU A 193 10.09 -12.50 -16.15
C LEU A 193 11.60 -12.48 -15.94
N ALA A 194 12.07 -13.36 -15.04
CA ALA A 194 13.50 -13.62 -14.86
C ALA A 194 14.12 -14.17 -16.16
N GLY A 195 15.29 -13.65 -16.52
CA GLY A 195 16.02 -13.99 -17.75
C GLY A 195 15.57 -13.21 -18.99
N GLU A 196 14.58 -12.32 -18.88
CA GLU A 196 14.11 -11.48 -19.96
C GLU A 196 14.95 -10.20 -20.10
N THR A 197 15.17 -9.72 -21.33
CA THR A 197 15.80 -8.40 -21.59
C THR A 197 14.76 -7.28 -21.51
N PRO A 198 15.15 -6.02 -21.24
CA PRO A 198 14.22 -4.88 -21.24
C PRO A 198 13.39 -4.76 -22.53
N GLY A 199 13.98 -5.04 -23.69
CA GLY A 199 13.28 -5.00 -24.98
C GLY A 199 12.24 -6.12 -25.15
N GLN A 200 12.54 -7.34 -24.69
CA GLN A 200 11.58 -8.45 -24.71
C GLN A 200 10.41 -8.18 -23.75
N ALA A 201 10.70 -7.68 -22.55
CA ALA A 201 9.69 -7.31 -21.57
C ALA A 201 8.82 -6.16 -22.11
N PHE A 202 9.43 -5.22 -22.85
CA PHE A 202 8.71 -4.15 -23.51
C PHE A 202 7.77 -4.66 -24.62
N ASP A 203 8.20 -5.62 -25.46
CA ASP A 203 7.33 -6.24 -26.46
C ASP A 203 6.10 -6.91 -25.82
N ARG A 204 6.29 -7.61 -24.70
CA ARG A 204 5.17 -8.15 -23.89
C ARG A 204 4.28 -7.07 -23.31
N TYR A 205 4.89 -5.98 -22.84
CA TYR A 205 4.15 -4.85 -22.29
C TYR A 205 3.23 -4.21 -23.34
N ILE A 206 3.67 -4.11 -24.60
CA ILE A 206 2.83 -3.64 -25.71
C ILE A 206 1.60 -4.55 -25.90
N VAL A 207 1.81 -5.86 -25.93
CA VAL A 207 0.70 -6.82 -26.08
C VAL A 207 -0.25 -6.75 -24.88
N PHE A 208 0.29 -6.68 -23.66
CA PHE A 208 -0.49 -6.51 -22.44
C PHE A 208 -1.35 -5.24 -22.46
N LEU A 209 -0.82 -4.11 -22.92
CA LEU A 209 -1.59 -2.87 -23.05
C LEU A 209 -2.73 -3.03 -24.05
N ALA A 210 -2.48 -3.67 -25.20
CA ALA A 210 -3.52 -3.90 -26.21
C ALA A 210 -4.59 -4.88 -25.70
N GLU A 211 -4.21 -5.96 -25.02
CA GLU A 211 -5.15 -6.92 -24.45
C GLU A 211 -5.99 -6.29 -23.34
N SER A 212 -5.33 -5.58 -22.43
CA SER A 212 -5.99 -4.99 -21.27
C SER A 212 -6.85 -3.78 -21.61
N LEU A 213 -6.45 -2.93 -22.56
CA LEU A 213 -7.13 -1.65 -22.82
C LEU A 213 -7.76 -1.52 -24.22
N ALA A 214 -7.32 -2.31 -25.19
CA ALA A 214 -7.84 -2.26 -26.57
C ALA A 214 -8.68 -3.49 -26.96
N GLY A 215 -8.84 -4.48 -26.08
CA GLY A 215 -9.60 -5.70 -26.36
C GLY A 215 -8.94 -6.62 -27.39
N PHE A 216 -7.61 -6.55 -27.51
CA PHE A 216 -6.82 -7.46 -28.33
C PHE A 216 -6.81 -8.86 -27.72
N GLU A 217 -6.93 -9.90 -28.56
CA GLU A 217 -6.76 -11.29 -28.13
C GLU A 217 -5.50 -11.82 -28.83
N PRO A 218 -4.37 -11.97 -28.11
CA PRO A 218 -3.13 -12.47 -28.71
C PRO A 218 -3.28 -13.93 -29.14
N HIS A 219 -2.60 -14.31 -30.21
CA HIS A 219 -2.59 -15.71 -30.66
C HIS A 219 -1.78 -16.62 -29.73
N HIS A 220 -0.74 -16.08 -29.09
CA HIS A 220 0.08 -16.78 -28.12
C HIS A 220 -0.07 -16.19 -26.71
N ASP A 221 0.02 -17.06 -25.72
CA ASP A 221 0.01 -16.66 -24.32
C ASP A 221 1.27 -15.83 -23.99
N ILE A 222 1.05 -14.64 -23.45
CA ILE A 222 2.11 -13.74 -23.01
C ILE A 222 2.44 -13.91 -21.52
N GLU A 223 1.80 -14.82 -20.78
CA GLU A 223 2.16 -15.09 -19.37
C GLU A 223 3.48 -15.87 -19.26
N HIS A 224 3.85 -16.64 -20.29
CA HIS A 224 4.95 -17.60 -20.24
C HIS A 224 5.88 -17.50 -21.46
N GLY A 225 6.89 -16.62 -21.37
CA GLY A 225 7.93 -16.48 -22.38
C GLY A 225 7.85 -15.16 -23.15
N ALA A 226 8.66 -15.04 -24.22
CA ALA A 226 8.71 -13.84 -25.06
C ALA A 226 7.46 -13.69 -25.93
N ALA A 227 7.05 -12.45 -26.20
CA ALA A 227 5.91 -12.18 -27.09
C ALA A 227 6.21 -12.58 -28.54
N ASP A 228 5.20 -13.10 -29.24
CA ASP A 228 5.30 -13.39 -30.66
C ASP A 228 5.38 -12.07 -31.48
N PRO A 229 6.34 -11.92 -32.41
CA PRO A 229 6.50 -10.68 -33.16
C PRO A 229 5.27 -10.26 -34.00
N GLU A 230 4.42 -11.20 -34.43
CA GLU A 230 3.18 -10.89 -35.14
C GLU A 230 2.14 -10.30 -34.18
N ASP A 231 2.00 -10.88 -32.99
CA ASP A 231 1.12 -10.38 -31.92
C ASP A 231 1.55 -8.98 -31.47
N VAL A 232 2.86 -8.73 -31.33
CA VAL A 232 3.40 -7.39 -30.98
C VAL A 232 3.06 -6.35 -32.05
N LYS A 233 3.22 -6.69 -33.34
CA LYS A 233 2.89 -5.78 -34.45
C LYS A 233 1.39 -5.49 -34.53
N ALA A 234 0.56 -6.50 -34.31
CA ALA A 234 -0.88 -6.35 -34.29
C ALA A 234 -1.35 -5.50 -33.09
N ALA A 235 -0.81 -5.77 -31.90
CA ALA A 235 -1.05 -4.98 -30.70
C ALA A 235 -0.64 -3.52 -30.90
N PHE A 236 0.56 -3.28 -31.44
CA PHE A 236 1.05 -1.94 -31.74
C PHE A 236 0.15 -1.18 -32.72
N ALA A 237 -0.36 -1.85 -33.77
CA ALA A 237 -1.27 -1.23 -34.73
C ALA A 237 -2.61 -0.79 -34.10
N LEU A 238 -3.04 -1.44 -33.01
CA LEU A 238 -4.23 -1.05 -32.25
C LEU A 238 -3.99 0.12 -31.30
N LEU A 239 -2.85 0.14 -30.62
CA LEU A 239 -2.44 1.23 -29.70
C LEU A 239 -2.09 2.52 -30.45
N GLY A 240 -1.41 2.40 -31.59
CA GLY A 240 -0.98 3.53 -32.44
C GLY A 240 0.21 4.34 -31.88
N THR A 241 0.64 5.34 -32.66
CA THR A 241 1.64 6.35 -32.26
C THR A 241 0.95 7.67 -31.93
N VAL A 242 1.61 8.58 -31.20
CA VAL A 242 1.06 9.91 -30.86
C VAL A 242 0.61 10.70 -32.09
N ASP A 243 1.27 10.50 -33.24
CA ASP A 243 0.99 11.14 -34.54
C ASP A 243 -0.21 10.54 -35.29
N HIS A 244 -0.83 9.48 -34.76
CA HIS A 244 -1.98 8.81 -35.34
C HIS A 244 -3.13 8.69 -34.33
N LYS A 245 -4.38 8.86 -34.81
CA LYS A 245 -5.57 8.59 -33.97
C LYS A 245 -5.66 7.08 -33.78
N GLY A 246 -5.38 6.59 -32.57
CA GLY A 246 -5.54 5.17 -32.19
C GLY A 246 -6.89 4.63 -32.64
N THR A 247 -6.92 3.37 -33.08
CA THR A 247 -8.09 2.76 -33.75
C THR A 247 -9.09 2.16 -32.77
N ALA A 248 -8.64 1.72 -31.59
CA ALA A 248 -9.49 1.32 -30.48
C ALA A 248 -9.92 2.54 -29.66
N ALA A 249 -11.18 2.57 -29.24
CA ALA A 249 -11.74 3.67 -28.46
C ALA A 249 -10.93 3.87 -27.16
N ALA A 250 -10.12 4.93 -27.11
CA ALA A 250 -9.36 5.33 -25.92
C ALA A 250 -8.28 4.34 -25.43
N ALA A 251 -7.47 3.76 -26.33
CA ALA A 251 -6.25 3.00 -26.00
C ALA A 251 -5.01 3.93 -25.86
N PRO A 252 -4.01 3.58 -25.02
CA PRO A 252 -2.80 4.39 -24.85
C PRO A 252 -1.92 4.38 -26.11
N ARG A 253 -1.13 5.43 -26.30
CA ARG A 253 -0.25 5.59 -27.48
C ARG A 253 1.21 5.42 -27.10
N LEU A 254 2.00 4.77 -27.95
CA LEU A 254 3.45 4.71 -27.75
C LEU A 254 4.13 5.92 -28.40
N ILE A 255 5.11 6.49 -27.71
CA ILE A 255 5.90 7.64 -28.19
C ILE A 255 7.18 7.09 -28.83
N ALA A 256 7.22 7.00 -30.15
CA ALA A 256 8.42 6.63 -30.88
C ALA A 256 9.44 7.79 -30.83
N LEU A 257 10.71 7.47 -30.61
CA LEU A 257 11.80 8.42 -30.78
C LEU A 257 12.18 8.42 -32.27
N GLU A 258 11.80 9.47 -33.01
CA GLU A 258 12.29 9.64 -34.38
C GLU A 258 13.78 9.98 -34.36
N GLY A 259 14.58 9.21 -35.11
CA GLY A 259 16.04 9.35 -35.10
C GLY A 259 16.54 10.59 -35.83
N ASP A 260 17.21 11.49 -35.10
CA ASP A 260 18.52 12.03 -35.45
C ASP A 260 19.17 12.66 -34.20
N HIS A 261 20.49 12.61 -34.09
CA HIS A 261 21.21 13.22 -32.97
C HIS A 261 20.95 14.73 -32.90
N GLY A 262 20.29 15.22 -31.85
CA GLY A 262 20.12 16.66 -31.66
C GLY A 262 19.42 17.06 -30.36
N GLU A 263 20.18 17.66 -29.45
CA GLU A 263 19.78 18.32 -28.21
C GLU A 263 19.30 17.42 -27.06
N ALA A 264 20.30 17.00 -26.28
CA ALA A 264 20.15 16.61 -24.89
C ALA A 264 19.41 17.71 -24.09
N GLY A 265 18.16 17.42 -23.78
CA GLY A 265 17.28 18.25 -22.96
C GLY A 265 16.45 17.43 -21.98
N GLY A 266 17.02 16.35 -21.42
CA GLY A 266 16.41 15.52 -20.38
C GLY A 266 16.89 14.08 -20.50
N ALA A 267 17.64 13.59 -19.51
CA ALA A 267 18.13 12.22 -19.48
C ALA A 267 16.96 11.22 -19.43
N GLY A 268 16.84 10.36 -20.45
CA GLY A 268 15.89 9.25 -20.49
C GLY A 268 16.20 8.33 -21.66
N HIS A 269 16.64 7.11 -21.35
CA HIS A 269 16.96 6.07 -22.33
C HIS A 269 15.67 5.54 -22.94
N GLY A 270 15.58 5.49 -24.26
CA GLY A 270 14.44 4.86 -24.93
C GLY A 270 14.54 3.33 -24.91
N LEU A 271 13.40 2.65 -24.92
CA LEU A 271 13.32 1.19 -25.04
C LEU A 271 13.29 0.78 -26.51
N GLU A 272 14.24 -0.07 -26.90
CA GLU A 272 14.23 -0.71 -28.22
C GLU A 272 13.33 -1.95 -28.19
N SER A 273 12.37 -2.02 -29.12
CA SER A 273 11.52 -3.18 -29.35
C SER A 273 12.18 -4.14 -30.36
N PRO A 274 12.53 -5.38 -29.96
CA PRO A 274 13.04 -6.39 -30.87
C PRO A 274 12.08 -6.74 -32.01
N ALA A 275 10.77 -6.77 -31.75
CA ALA A 275 9.76 -7.11 -32.76
C ALA A 275 9.43 -5.97 -33.73
N LEU A 276 9.44 -4.72 -33.26
CA LEU A 276 9.10 -3.54 -34.07
C LEU A 276 10.32 -2.88 -34.72
N HIS A 277 11.53 -3.17 -34.23
CA HIS A 277 12.78 -2.53 -34.66
C HIS A 277 12.73 -1.01 -34.55
N ALA A 278 12.15 -0.51 -33.46
CA ALA A 278 11.97 0.91 -33.19
C ALA A 278 12.23 1.20 -31.71
N THR A 279 12.66 2.44 -31.42
CA THR A 279 12.93 2.91 -30.06
C THR A 279 11.79 3.81 -29.58
N PHE A 280 11.35 3.59 -28.34
CA PHE A 280 10.25 4.33 -27.73
C PHE A 280 10.71 5.08 -26.50
N GLY A 281 10.26 6.31 -26.33
CA GLY A 281 10.61 7.20 -25.22
C GLY A 281 9.53 7.30 -24.14
N GLY A 282 8.34 6.74 -24.38
CA GLY A 282 7.24 6.81 -23.43
C GLY A 282 5.96 6.14 -23.91
N VAL A 283 4.97 6.13 -23.01
CA VAL A 283 3.58 5.74 -23.30
C VAL A 283 2.69 6.87 -22.83
N ASP A 284 1.79 7.33 -23.69
CA ASP A 284 0.83 8.38 -23.42
C ASP A 284 -0.56 7.79 -23.10
N PHE A 285 -1.08 8.16 -21.92
CA PHE A 285 -2.39 7.78 -21.42
C PHE A 285 -3.36 8.97 -21.26
N GLU A 286 -3.09 10.13 -21.87
CA GLU A 286 -3.89 11.35 -21.67
C GLU A 286 -5.35 11.19 -22.14
N GLU A 287 -5.54 10.56 -23.30
CA GLU A 287 -6.85 10.31 -23.91
C GLU A 287 -7.34 8.85 -23.75
N SER A 288 -6.69 8.04 -22.90
CA SER A 288 -6.97 6.61 -22.75
C SER A 288 -7.47 6.22 -21.35
N GLN A 289 -7.95 4.97 -21.24
CA GLN A 289 -8.05 4.34 -19.92
C GLN A 289 -6.67 4.24 -19.27
N LYS A 290 -6.61 4.42 -17.95
CA LYS A 290 -5.36 4.33 -17.17
C LYS A 290 -5.30 3.05 -16.35
N LEU A 291 -4.07 2.57 -16.12
CA LEU A 291 -3.76 1.51 -15.18
C LEU A 291 -3.32 2.15 -13.87
N LEU A 292 -4.17 2.06 -12.85
CA LEU A 292 -3.94 2.75 -11.58
C LEU A 292 -3.86 1.77 -10.40
N LEU A 293 -2.87 1.98 -9.54
CA LEU A 293 -2.84 1.36 -8.22
C LEU A 293 -3.47 2.33 -7.23
N ILE A 294 -4.54 1.90 -6.53
CA ILE A 294 -5.09 2.67 -5.42
C ILE A 294 -4.33 2.30 -4.16
N ILE A 295 -3.56 3.26 -3.66
CA ILE A 295 -2.98 3.20 -2.32
C ILE A 295 -4.01 3.76 -1.35
N PRO A 296 -4.69 2.92 -0.56
CA PRO A 296 -5.69 3.40 0.37
C PRO A 296 -5.04 4.29 1.41
N LEU A 297 -5.70 5.41 1.69
CA LEU A 297 -5.26 6.39 2.68
C LEU A 297 -5.28 5.79 4.09
N PHE A 298 -6.19 4.85 4.32
CA PHE A 298 -6.34 4.13 5.57
C PHE A 298 -5.94 2.67 5.42
N ARG A 299 -5.33 2.13 6.47
CA ARG A 299 -4.93 0.73 6.53
C ARG A 299 -5.17 0.20 7.93
N GLY A 300 -5.69 -1.03 8.01
CA GLY A 300 -5.98 -1.68 9.28
C GLY A 300 -4.74 -1.76 10.16
N VAL A 301 -4.84 -1.24 11.38
CA VAL A 301 -3.71 -1.15 12.32
C VAL A 301 -3.21 -2.54 12.77
N TYR A 302 -4.05 -3.57 12.64
CA TYR A 302 -3.71 -4.97 12.91
C TYR A 302 -2.72 -5.59 11.91
N SER A 303 -2.55 -4.98 10.73
CA SER A 303 -1.59 -5.47 9.73
C SER A 303 -0.15 -5.06 10.02
N ASP A 304 0.10 -4.24 11.06
CA ASP A 304 1.43 -3.81 11.47
C ASP A 304 1.63 -4.08 12.97
N VAL A 305 2.21 -5.25 13.24
CA VAL A 305 2.49 -5.74 14.60
C VAL A 305 3.38 -4.76 15.37
N ASN A 306 4.30 -4.06 14.68
CA ASN A 306 5.22 -3.11 15.29
C ASN A 306 4.50 -1.87 15.81
N ASN A 307 3.54 -1.34 15.04
CA ASN A 307 2.76 -0.18 15.45
C ASN A 307 1.84 -0.50 16.64
N THR A 308 1.26 -1.71 16.63
CA THR A 308 0.41 -2.21 17.73
C THR A 308 1.22 -2.41 19.02
N LEU A 309 2.43 -2.97 18.93
CA LEU A 309 3.34 -3.12 20.07
C LEU A 309 3.85 -1.76 20.58
N ALA A 310 4.22 -0.84 19.69
CA ALA A 310 4.68 0.50 20.06
C ALA A 310 3.61 1.30 20.81
N LEU A 311 2.36 1.27 20.33
CA LEU A 311 1.22 1.90 21.02
C LEU A 311 0.95 1.25 22.39
N GLY A 312 1.05 -0.08 22.48
CA GLY A 312 0.92 -0.81 23.75
C GLY A 312 1.98 -0.40 24.78
N ILE A 313 3.23 -0.19 24.34
CA ILE A 313 4.33 0.29 25.17
C ILE A 313 4.12 1.75 25.59
N VAL A 314 3.68 2.63 24.69
CA VAL A 314 3.38 4.03 25.01
C VAL A 314 2.24 4.13 26.02
N ALA A 315 1.16 3.36 25.84
CA ALA A 315 0.05 3.28 26.80
C ALA A 315 0.53 2.79 28.18
N PHE A 316 1.47 1.84 28.22
CA PHE A 316 2.08 1.37 29.47
C PHE A 316 2.94 2.45 30.15
N LEU A 317 3.74 3.20 29.39
CA LEU A 317 4.60 4.27 29.91
C LEU A 317 3.83 5.50 30.39
N CYS A 318 2.69 5.83 29.76
CA CYS A 318 1.83 6.94 30.18
C CYS A 318 1.15 6.74 31.54
N ILE A 319 1.25 5.56 32.15
CA ILE A 319 0.63 5.23 33.44
C ILE A 319 1.59 5.41 34.63
N GLU A 320 2.88 5.67 34.38
CA GLU A 320 3.83 5.98 35.46
C GLU A 320 3.91 7.47 35.85
N PHE A 321 3.03 8.34 35.33
CA PHE A 321 2.87 9.74 35.77
C PHE A 321 1.42 10.15 35.99
#